data_AF-A0A970GZ33-F1
#
_entry.id   AF-A0A970GZ33-F1
#
_cell.length_a   1.000
_cell.length_b   1.000
_cell.length_c   1.000
_cell.angle_alpha   90.00
_cell.angle_beta   90.00
_cell.angle_gamma   90.00
#
_symmetry.space_group_name_H-M   'P 1'
#
loop_
_entity.id
_entity.type
_entity.pdbx_description
1 polymer ?
#
loop_
_entity_poly.entity_id
_entity_poly.type
_entity_poly.pdbx_seq_one_letter_code
_entity_poly.pdbx_strand_id
1 'polypeptide(L)'
;MYTEEKRKELEYAEMTINVIKKLVEEELNYLKKQRKDIVKDRTYFIDFFYELKDDEKMDLLKAEARDTRMYESTLNVLSKLGRQLKEPYFARFDFQEISHPVDKFYIGIHTVKDPETDNIIIYDWRAPIASLYYEHEPGKASYKAPMGEIHGILHLKRRYVFKNGRLVKFTDIHMPSDDEFLYEVLSRNSDEKMKVIVQTLQKEQNRIIRDFIEGVSVIQGCPGSGKSSIALHKAAYVLYHFRDRLRNQQLAIISPNKVFAEYISSVLPDLGEENINQISPEEIVGDFLFYSAGTHYLGRLESQEYILSANKTEMARLRKISAFKCTRDFSEIVKKYVKFVEKNLFAPEDLYLDEELSEYIDKETLASLFYEEFRSEAVYERTALIAERVAEMRNIKSFGIKEHIKSELDNMIT
;
A
#
# COMPACT_ATOMS: atom_id res chain seq x y z
N MET A 1 -37.03 -15.39 -27.68
CA MET A 1 -35.88 -15.87 -26.90
C MET A 1 -35.00 -14.72 -26.41
N TYR A 2 -34.42 -13.89 -27.29
CA TYR A 2 -33.55 -12.76 -26.91
C TYR A 2 -34.22 -11.72 -25.97
N THR A 3 -35.52 -11.46 -26.14
CA THR A 3 -36.29 -10.49 -25.33
C THR A 3 -36.57 -10.99 -23.91
N GLU A 4 -36.74 -12.30 -23.72
CA GLU A 4 -37.04 -12.90 -22.43
C GLU A 4 -35.78 -13.03 -21.58
N GLU A 5 -34.66 -13.38 -22.21
CA GLU A 5 -33.36 -13.41 -21.55
C GLU A 5 -32.90 -12.01 -21.15
N LYS A 6 -33.04 -11.03 -22.04
CA LYS A 6 -32.82 -9.61 -21.70
C LYS A 6 -33.65 -9.16 -20.50
N ARG A 7 -34.91 -9.59 -20.40
CA ARG A 7 -35.76 -9.30 -19.24
C ARG A 7 -35.20 -9.91 -17.95
N LYS A 8 -34.79 -11.18 -17.98
CA LYS A 8 -34.17 -11.85 -16.82
C LYS A 8 -32.87 -11.17 -16.38
N GLU A 9 -32.04 -10.71 -17.31
CA GLU A 9 -30.81 -9.96 -16.98
C GLU A 9 -31.11 -8.59 -16.35
N LEU A 10 -32.15 -7.89 -16.85
CA LEU A 10 -32.58 -6.62 -16.27
C LEU A 10 -33.17 -6.82 -14.86
N GLU A 11 -34.02 -7.82 -14.67
CA GLU A 11 -34.59 -8.18 -13.36
C GLU A 11 -33.48 -8.54 -12.35
N TYR A 12 -32.48 -9.33 -12.76
CA TYR A 12 -31.35 -9.66 -11.90
C TYR A 12 -30.49 -8.44 -11.55
N ALA A 13 -30.23 -7.56 -12.53
CA ALA A 13 -29.49 -6.33 -12.30
C ALA A 13 -30.22 -5.42 -11.28
N GLU A 14 -31.54 -5.24 -11.43
CA GLU A 14 -32.36 -4.47 -10.49
C GLU A 14 -32.37 -5.08 -9.09
N MET A 15 -32.54 -6.40 -8.98
CA MET A 15 -32.46 -7.12 -7.71
C MET A 15 -31.11 -6.87 -7.02
N THR A 16 -30.01 -7.04 -7.76
CA THR A 16 -28.65 -6.85 -7.25
C THR A 16 -28.42 -5.43 -6.75
N ILE A 17 -28.88 -4.42 -7.52
CA ILE A 17 -28.79 -3.02 -7.12
C ILE A 17 -29.60 -2.75 -5.85
N ASN A 18 -30.78 -3.34 -5.71
CA ASN A 18 -31.60 -3.17 -4.51
C ASN A 18 -30.95 -3.79 -3.27
N VAL A 19 -30.31 -4.96 -3.41
CA VAL A 19 -29.52 -5.56 -2.32
C VAL A 19 -28.36 -4.64 -1.91
N ILE A 20 -27.62 -4.09 -2.87
CA ILE A 20 -26.52 -3.15 -2.59
C ILE A 20 -27.05 -1.86 -1.92
N LYS A 21 -28.21 -1.33 -2.36
CA LYS A 21 -28.83 -0.16 -1.70
C LYS A 21 -29.19 -0.44 -0.24
N LYS A 22 -29.78 -1.60 0.03
CA LYS A 22 -30.13 -2.02 1.40
C LYS A 22 -28.87 -2.08 2.28
N LEU A 23 -27.80 -2.70 1.79
CA LEU A 23 -26.50 -2.74 2.45
C LEU A 23 -25.94 -1.34 2.72
N VAL A 24 -25.99 -0.43 1.74
CA VAL A 24 -25.54 0.95 1.90
C VAL A 24 -26.34 1.68 2.98
N GLU A 25 -27.66 1.52 3.01
CA GLU A 25 -28.52 2.14 4.01
C GLU A 25 -28.24 1.62 5.42
N GLU A 26 -28.07 0.30 5.57
CA GLU A 26 -27.72 -0.34 6.83
C GLU A 26 -26.38 0.17 7.37
N GLU A 27 -25.33 0.18 6.54
CA GLU A 27 -24.00 0.66 6.91
C GLU A 27 -23.99 2.17 7.19
N LEU A 28 -24.73 2.98 6.42
CA LEU A 28 -24.88 4.42 6.69
C LEU A 28 -25.53 4.69 8.04
N ASN A 29 -26.56 3.91 8.40
CA ASN A 29 -27.25 4.06 9.68
C ASN A 29 -26.35 3.63 10.84
N TYR A 30 -25.59 2.53 10.67
CA TYR A 30 -24.59 2.10 11.64
C TYR A 30 -23.52 3.17 11.85
N LEU A 31 -23.00 3.74 10.77
CA LEU A 31 -21.97 4.78 10.80
C LEU A 31 -22.45 6.08 11.48
N LYS A 32 -23.69 6.50 11.23
CA LYS A 32 -24.30 7.64 11.93
C LYS A 32 -24.39 7.41 13.43
N LYS A 33 -24.73 6.19 13.86
CA LYS A 33 -24.77 5.81 15.27
C LYS A 33 -23.38 5.84 15.89
N GLN A 34 -22.41 5.17 15.28
CA GLN A 34 -21.01 5.19 15.73
C GLN A 34 -20.47 6.62 15.86
N ARG A 35 -20.71 7.49 14.87
CA ARG A 35 -20.26 8.89 14.93
C ARG A 35 -20.83 9.61 16.16
N LYS A 36 -22.10 9.37 16.49
CA LYS A 36 -22.74 9.98 17.65
C LYS A 36 -22.08 9.51 18.96
N ASP A 37 -21.77 8.22 19.05
CA ASP A 37 -21.12 7.63 20.21
C ASP A 37 -19.67 8.16 20.36
N ILE A 38 -18.88 8.17 19.29
CA ILE A 38 -17.50 8.74 19.28
C ILE A 38 -17.50 10.21 19.72
N VAL A 39 -18.42 11.03 19.19
CA VAL A 39 -18.51 12.45 19.58
C VAL A 39 -18.85 12.58 21.06
N LYS A 40 -19.79 11.77 21.57
CA LYS A 40 -20.17 11.78 22.98
C LYS A 40 -18.98 11.42 23.87
N ASP A 41 -18.21 10.40 23.51
CA ASP A 41 -17.07 9.94 24.29
C ASP A 41 -15.92 10.96 24.27
N ARG A 42 -15.66 11.60 23.12
CA ARG A 42 -14.71 12.71 23.00
C ARG A 42 -15.13 13.92 23.84
N THR A 43 -16.42 14.28 23.84
CA THR A 43 -16.95 15.36 24.68
C THR A 43 -16.78 15.03 26.16
N TYR A 44 -17.11 13.81 26.58
CA TYR A 44 -16.90 13.37 27.95
C TYR A 44 -15.42 13.45 28.37
N PHE A 45 -14.51 12.97 27.51
CA PHE A 45 -13.07 13.03 27.78
C PHE A 45 -12.58 14.47 27.97
N ILE A 46 -13.08 15.42 27.16
CA ILE A 46 -12.72 16.84 27.25
C ILE A 46 -13.28 17.47 28.53
N ASP A 47 -14.58 17.28 28.80
CA ASP A 47 -15.28 17.92 29.91
C ASP A 47 -14.73 17.48 31.27
N PHE A 48 -14.30 16.21 31.38
CA PHE A 48 -13.82 15.60 32.63
C PHE A 48 -12.30 15.39 32.66
N PHE A 49 -11.53 15.96 31.73
CA PHE A 49 -10.09 15.68 31.56
C PHE A 49 -9.28 15.84 32.87
N TYR A 50 -9.56 16.90 33.64
CA TYR A 50 -8.86 17.19 34.89
C TYR A 50 -9.33 16.34 36.09
N GLU A 51 -10.51 15.71 35.98
CA GLU A 51 -11.11 14.90 37.04
C GLU A 51 -10.77 13.40 36.90
N LEU A 52 -10.42 12.97 35.69
CA LEU A 52 -10.07 11.59 35.36
C LEU A 52 -8.68 11.21 35.88
N LYS A 53 -8.56 9.97 36.37
CA LYS A 53 -7.25 9.37 36.71
C LYS A 53 -6.48 9.01 35.44
N ASP A 54 -5.15 8.89 35.55
CA ASP A 54 -4.31 8.62 34.39
C ASP A 54 -4.60 7.26 33.73
N ASP A 55 -4.92 6.23 34.51
CA ASP A 55 -5.34 4.93 33.97
C ASP A 55 -6.65 5.04 33.15
N GLU A 56 -7.63 5.79 33.67
CA GLU A 56 -8.92 6.02 32.99
C GLU A 56 -8.74 6.82 31.69
N LYS A 57 -7.84 7.81 31.70
CA LYS A 57 -7.48 8.55 30.47
C LYS A 57 -6.89 7.62 29.43
N MET A 58 -5.96 6.74 29.82
CA MET A 58 -5.31 5.81 28.90
C MET A 58 -6.31 4.81 28.31
N ASP A 59 -7.28 4.34 29.10
CA ASP A 59 -8.32 3.44 28.61
C ASP A 59 -9.27 4.14 27.63
N LEU A 60 -9.66 5.40 27.91
CA LEU A 60 -10.48 6.20 26.99
C LEU A 60 -9.75 6.49 25.67
N LEU A 61 -8.45 6.83 25.71
CA LEU A 61 -7.64 7.03 24.51
C LEU A 61 -7.52 5.76 23.66
N LYS A 62 -7.36 4.59 24.30
CA LYS A 62 -7.34 3.31 23.58
C LYS A 62 -8.69 2.98 22.96
N ALA A 63 -9.79 3.22 23.68
CA ALA A 63 -11.14 3.03 23.16
C ALA A 63 -11.40 3.95 21.96
N GLU A 64 -11.05 5.23 22.07
CA GLU A 64 -11.17 6.22 21.00
C GLU A 64 -10.37 5.81 19.76
N ALA A 65 -9.12 5.36 19.93
CA ALA A 65 -8.30 4.93 18.81
C ALA A 65 -8.88 3.68 18.13
N ARG A 66 -9.47 2.75 18.89
CA ARG A 66 -10.16 1.58 18.36
C ARG A 66 -11.41 1.99 17.58
N ASP A 67 -12.23 2.85 18.16
CA ASP A 67 -13.52 3.24 17.58
C ASP A 67 -13.31 4.09 16.31
N THR A 68 -12.28 4.95 16.30
CA THR A 68 -11.83 5.67 15.09
C THR A 68 -11.41 4.70 13.98
N ARG A 69 -10.60 3.67 14.28
CA ARG A 69 -10.23 2.64 13.29
C ARG A 69 -11.44 1.87 12.76
N MET A 70 -12.39 1.54 13.62
CA MET A 70 -13.63 0.87 13.20
C MET A 70 -14.50 1.78 12.31
N TYR A 71 -14.57 3.07 12.63
CA TYR A 71 -15.27 4.06 11.84
C TYR A 71 -14.64 4.22 10.44
N GLU A 72 -13.32 4.33 10.36
CA GLU A 72 -12.57 4.35 9.10
C GLU A 72 -12.79 3.07 8.28
N SER A 73 -12.79 1.90 8.93
CA SER A 73 -13.08 0.63 8.26
C SER A 73 -14.48 0.60 7.66
N THR A 74 -15.49 1.09 8.39
CA THR A 74 -16.88 1.19 7.92
C THR A 74 -17.00 2.18 6.76
N LEU A 75 -16.30 3.32 6.82
CA LEU A 75 -16.22 4.27 5.70
C LEU A 75 -15.67 3.62 4.43
N ASN A 76 -14.64 2.80 4.55
CA ASN A 76 -14.05 2.07 3.42
C ASN A 76 -15.01 1.00 2.86
N VAL A 77 -15.87 0.39 3.69
CA VAL A 77 -16.92 -0.50 3.18
C VAL A 77 -17.97 0.29 2.40
N LEU A 78 -18.38 1.44 2.92
CA LEU A 78 -19.34 2.32 2.26
C LEU A 78 -18.82 2.92 0.95
N SER A 79 -17.54 3.29 0.88
CA SER A 79 -16.92 3.77 -0.37
C SER A 79 -16.99 2.69 -1.45
N LYS A 80 -16.66 1.44 -1.09
CA LYS A 80 -16.73 0.27 -1.97
C LYS A 80 -18.15 -0.01 -2.45
N LEU A 81 -19.11 -0.06 -1.55
CA LEU A 81 -20.52 -0.25 -1.90
C LEU A 81 -21.05 0.90 -2.78
N GLY A 82 -20.64 2.14 -2.52
CA GLY A 82 -21.01 3.30 -3.33
C GLY A 82 -20.48 3.24 -4.77
N ARG A 83 -19.25 2.73 -4.96
CA ARG A 83 -18.70 2.45 -6.30
C ARG A 83 -19.49 1.31 -6.97
N GLN A 84 -19.72 0.23 -6.25
CA GLN A 84 -20.42 -0.96 -6.75
C GLN A 84 -21.90 -0.69 -7.07
N LEU A 85 -22.52 0.29 -6.42
CA LEU A 85 -23.86 0.75 -6.76
C LEU A 85 -23.93 1.33 -8.19
N LYS A 86 -22.85 1.95 -8.66
CA LYS A 86 -22.77 2.49 -10.03
C LYS A 86 -22.53 1.37 -11.05
N GLU A 87 -21.68 0.42 -10.71
CA GLU A 87 -21.31 -0.74 -11.54
C GLU A 87 -21.21 -2.00 -10.66
N PRO A 88 -22.31 -2.78 -10.51
CA PRO A 88 -22.38 -3.87 -9.54
C PRO A 88 -21.49 -5.07 -9.93
N TYR A 89 -21.54 -5.43 -11.20
CA TYR A 89 -20.73 -6.47 -11.83
C TYR A 89 -20.48 -6.09 -13.28
N PHE A 90 -19.40 -6.58 -13.87
CA PHE A 90 -19.03 -6.29 -15.26
C PHE A 90 -18.99 -7.55 -16.13
N ALA A 91 -19.02 -8.73 -15.52
CA ALA A 91 -18.96 -10.00 -16.23
C ALA A 91 -19.84 -11.07 -15.58
N ARG A 92 -20.24 -12.05 -16.39
CA ARG A 92 -20.83 -13.31 -15.92
C ARG A 92 -20.22 -14.47 -16.69
N PHE A 93 -20.15 -15.62 -16.05
CA PHE A 93 -19.98 -16.88 -16.75
C PHE A 93 -20.86 -17.98 -16.15
N ASP A 94 -21.21 -18.96 -16.99
CA ASP A 94 -22.00 -20.12 -16.58
C ASP A 94 -21.07 -21.33 -16.55
N PHE A 95 -20.88 -21.90 -15.37
CA PHE A 95 -19.93 -23.00 -15.16
C PHE A 95 -20.64 -24.21 -14.55
N GLN A 96 -20.31 -25.38 -15.07
CA GLN A 96 -20.81 -26.65 -14.61
C GLN A 96 -19.66 -27.48 -14.07
N GLU A 97 -19.56 -27.61 -12.76
CA GLU A 97 -18.65 -28.55 -12.12
C GLU A 97 -19.09 -29.99 -12.39
N ILE A 98 -18.14 -30.93 -12.40
CA ILE A 98 -18.43 -32.35 -12.62
C ILE A 98 -19.47 -32.81 -11.59
N SER A 99 -20.58 -33.37 -12.06
CA SER A 99 -21.68 -33.87 -11.24
C SER A 99 -22.52 -32.81 -10.50
N HIS A 100 -22.38 -31.53 -10.87
CA HIS A 100 -23.18 -30.42 -10.37
C HIS A 100 -24.03 -29.78 -11.48
N PRO A 101 -25.11 -29.06 -11.12
CA PRO A 101 -25.87 -28.26 -12.08
C PRO A 101 -25.04 -27.09 -12.63
N VAL A 102 -25.56 -26.46 -13.69
CA VAL A 102 -24.95 -25.25 -14.24
C VAL A 102 -25.27 -24.07 -13.31
N ASP A 103 -24.22 -23.47 -12.75
CA ASP A 103 -24.32 -22.29 -11.88
C ASP A 103 -23.89 -21.02 -12.62
N LYS A 104 -24.47 -19.90 -12.22
CA LYS A 104 -24.19 -18.57 -12.78
C LYS A 104 -23.32 -17.78 -11.83
N PHE A 105 -22.17 -17.33 -12.31
CA PHE A 105 -21.21 -16.57 -11.53
C PHE A 105 -21.08 -15.16 -12.09
N TYR A 106 -21.46 -14.17 -11.29
CA TYR A 106 -21.30 -12.74 -11.63
C TYR A 106 -20.01 -12.22 -11.00
N ILE A 107 -19.19 -11.50 -11.78
CA ILE A 107 -17.90 -10.95 -11.35
C ILE A 107 -17.99 -9.43 -11.26
N GLY A 108 -17.60 -8.91 -10.09
CA GLY A 108 -17.45 -7.49 -9.83
C GLY A 108 -16.09 -7.16 -9.20
N ILE A 109 -15.92 -5.88 -8.85
CA ILE A 109 -14.69 -5.40 -8.18
C ILE A 109 -14.59 -6.01 -6.78
N HIS A 110 -15.73 -6.17 -6.10
CA HIS A 110 -15.82 -6.69 -4.74
C HIS A 110 -16.87 -7.79 -4.61
N THR A 111 -16.66 -8.65 -3.60
CA THR A 111 -17.66 -9.65 -3.24
C THR A 111 -18.87 -8.98 -2.59
N VAL A 112 -20.06 -9.32 -3.06
CA VAL A 112 -21.33 -8.93 -2.41
C VAL A 112 -22.06 -10.19 -2.00
N LYS A 113 -22.48 -10.22 -0.75
CA LYS A 113 -23.32 -11.27 -0.18
C LYS A 113 -24.73 -10.73 0.02
N ASP A 114 -25.71 -11.58 -0.20
CA ASP A 114 -27.09 -11.31 0.19
C ASP A 114 -27.22 -11.42 1.72
N PRO A 115 -27.65 -10.36 2.42
CA PRO A 115 -27.84 -10.37 3.87
C PRO A 115 -28.81 -11.43 4.39
N GLU A 116 -29.79 -11.84 3.56
CA GLU A 116 -30.86 -12.75 3.99
C GLU A 116 -30.47 -14.21 3.79
N THR A 117 -29.73 -14.51 2.72
CA THR A 117 -29.38 -15.88 2.36
C THR A 117 -27.91 -16.25 2.62
N ASP A 118 -27.06 -15.27 2.95
CA ASP A 118 -25.59 -15.36 3.03
C ASP A 118 -24.91 -15.86 1.74
N ASN A 119 -25.68 -16.00 0.65
CA ASN A 119 -25.16 -16.42 -0.64
C ASN A 119 -24.38 -15.28 -1.30
N ILE A 120 -23.29 -15.65 -1.98
CA ILE A 120 -22.50 -14.71 -2.78
C ILE A 120 -23.25 -14.43 -4.08
N ILE A 121 -23.71 -13.19 -4.25
CA ILE A 121 -24.41 -12.74 -5.48
C ILE A 121 -23.44 -12.14 -6.50
N ILE A 122 -22.31 -11.59 -6.04
CA ILE A 122 -21.22 -11.07 -6.87
C ILE A 122 -19.90 -11.57 -6.29
N TYR A 123 -19.07 -12.15 -7.14
CA TYR A 123 -17.73 -12.61 -6.81
C TYR A 123 -16.70 -11.53 -7.13
N ASP A 124 -15.69 -11.38 -6.27
CA ASP A 124 -14.54 -10.51 -6.54
C ASP A 124 -13.72 -11.06 -7.71
N TRP A 125 -13.28 -10.20 -8.63
CA TRP A 125 -12.47 -10.57 -9.79
C TRP A 125 -11.14 -11.27 -9.43
N ARG A 126 -10.65 -11.07 -8.20
CA ARG A 126 -9.44 -11.69 -7.67
C ARG A 126 -9.68 -13.08 -7.11
N ALA A 127 -10.94 -13.49 -6.95
CA ALA A 127 -11.28 -14.83 -6.50
C ALA A 127 -10.70 -15.90 -7.43
N PRO A 128 -10.34 -17.09 -6.91
CA PRO A 128 -9.78 -18.14 -7.75
C PRO A 128 -10.73 -18.58 -8.86
N ILE A 129 -12.04 -18.64 -8.60
CA ILE A 129 -13.06 -19.01 -9.59
C ILE A 129 -13.18 -18.00 -10.74
N ALA A 130 -12.84 -16.73 -10.51
CA ALA A 130 -12.84 -15.71 -11.57
C ALA A 130 -11.77 -15.96 -12.63
N SER A 131 -10.75 -16.80 -12.38
CA SER A 131 -9.76 -17.20 -13.39
C SER A 131 -10.41 -17.87 -14.61
N LEU A 132 -11.52 -18.60 -14.42
CA LEU A 132 -12.29 -19.21 -15.51
C LEU A 132 -12.69 -18.19 -16.57
N TYR A 133 -13.08 -16.98 -16.14
CA TYR A 133 -13.46 -15.91 -17.06
C TYR A 133 -12.26 -15.34 -17.84
N TYR A 134 -11.05 -15.34 -17.29
CA TYR A 134 -9.88 -14.74 -17.93
C TYR A 134 -9.01 -15.74 -18.72
N GLU A 135 -8.97 -17.01 -18.30
CA GLU A 135 -8.01 -18.00 -18.80
C GLU A 135 -8.61 -18.97 -19.82
N HIS A 136 -9.93 -19.17 -19.77
CA HIS A 136 -10.64 -20.18 -20.54
C HIS A 136 -11.68 -19.59 -21.51
N GLU A 137 -11.79 -20.24 -22.66
CA GLU A 137 -12.90 -20.09 -23.59
C GLU A 137 -14.04 -21.06 -23.22
N PRO A 138 -15.28 -20.82 -23.68
CA PRO A 138 -16.36 -21.78 -23.49
C PRO A 138 -15.96 -23.18 -23.96
N GLY A 139 -16.13 -24.18 -23.10
CA GLY A 139 -15.59 -25.53 -23.27
C GLY A 139 -15.06 -26.12 -21.97
N LYS A 140 -14.16 -27.09 -22.07
CA LYS A 140 -13.52 -27.70 -20.89
C LYS A 140 -12.64 -26.68 -20.19
N ALA A 141 -12.85 -26.48 -18.90
CA ALA A 141 -12.11 -25.53 -18.10
C ALA A 141 -11.80 -26.10 -16.71
N SER A 142 -10.74 -25.60 -16.09
CA SER A 142 -10.40 -25.90 -14.70
C SER A 142 -9.91 -24.64 -14.01
N TYR A 143 -9.97 -24.62 -12.68
CA TYR A 143 -9.36 -23.56 -11.90
C TYR A 143 -8.78 -24.11 -10.60
N LYS A 144 -7.75 -23.45 -10.09
CA LYS A 144 -7.12 -23.80 -8.81
C LYS A 144 -7.89 -23.13 -7.68
N ALA A 145 -8.43 -23.91 -6.76
CA ALA A 145 -9.01 -23.46 -5.51
C ALA A 145 -8.12 -23.89 -4.33
N PRO A 146 -8.30 -23.32 -3.12
CA PRO A 146 -7.59 -23.78 -1.93
C PRO A 146 -7.75 -25.29 -1.64
N MET A 147 -8.87 -25.87 -2.06
CA MET A 147 -9.17 -27.31 -1.89
C MET A 147 -8.60 -28.21 -3.00
N GLY A 148 -7.95 -27.64 -4.02
CA GLY A 148 -7.43 -28.38 -5.17
C GLY A 148 -7.91 -27.83 -6.51
N GLU A 149 -7.61 -28.54 -7.59
CA GLU A 149 -8.02 -28.17 -8.94
C GLU A 149 -9.44 -28.67 -9.25
N ILE A 150 -10.35 -27.74 -9.54
CA ILE A 150 -11.74 -28.03 -9.86
C ILE A 150 -11.91 -28.02 -11.37
N HIS A 151 -12.58 -29.05 -11.91
CA HIS A 151 -12.76 -29.27 -13.34
C HIS A 151 -14.24 -29.19 -13.72
N GLY A 152 -14.53 -28.68 -14.92
CA GLY A 152 -15.90 -28.56 -15.39
C GLY A 152 -16.02 -28.05 -16.82
N ILE A 153 -17.22 -27.62 -17.18
CA ILE A 153 -17.56 -27.07 -18.49
C ILE A 153 -18.00 -25.62 -18.32
N LEU A 154 -17.33 -24.72 -19.03
CA LEU A 154 -17.70 -23.32 -19.15
C LEU A 154 -18.66 -23.18 -20.35
N HIS A 155 -19.93 -22.88 -20.09
CA HIS A 155 -20.97 -22.84 -21.14
C HIS A 155 -21.07 -21.48 -21.82
N LEU A 156 -20.98 -20.42 -21.04
CA LEU A 156 -21.26 -19.06 -21.48
C LEU A 156 -20.37 -18.06 -20.76
N LYS A 157 -19.98 -17.01 -21.47
CA LYS A 157 -19.35 -15.82 -20.92
C LYS A 157 -20.09 -14.59 -21.42
N ARG A 158 -20.37 -13.65 -20.53
CA ARG A 158 -21.04 -12.37 -20.82
C ARG A 158 -20.26 -11.22 -20.23
N ARG A 159 -20.27 -10.09 -20.94
CA ARG A 159 -19.86 -8.79 -20.41
C ARG A 159 -21.09 -7.91 -20.22
N TYR A 160 -21.07 -7.07 -19.19
CA TYR A 160 -22.12 -6.11 -18.88
C TYR A 160 -21.53 -4.70 -18.83
N VAL A 161 -22.30 -3.73 -19.33
CA VAL A 161 -21.97 -2.31 -19.27
C VAL A 161 -23.06 -1.61 -18.49
N PHE A 162 -22.69 -1.11 -17.33
CA PHE A 162 -23.55 -0.29 -16.49
C PHE A 162 -23.24 1.20 -16.70
N LYS A 163 -24.25 2.05 -16.48
CA LYS A 163 -24.07 3.51 -16.41
C LYS A 163 -24.90 4.04 -15.26
N ASN A 164 -24.22 4.46 -14.19
CA ASN A 164 -24.83 5.00 -12.98
C ASN A 164 -25.94 4.09 -12.40
N GLY A 165 -25.64 2.81 -12.22
CA GLY A 165 -26.58 1.85 -11.63
C GLY A 165 -27.71 1.43 -12.57
N ARG A 166 -27.51 1.54 -13.88
CA ARG A 166 -28.45 1.03 -14.89
C ARG A 166 -27.73 0.18 -15.90
N LEU A 167 -28.23 -1.03 -16.16
CA LEU A 167 -27.70 -1.91 -17.18
C LEU A 167 -28.02 -1.31 -18.57
N VAL A 168 -26.99 -0.94 -19.32
CA VAL A 168 -27.12 -0.33 -20.65
C VAL A 168 -27.04 -1.40 -21.74
N LYS A 169 -26.05 -2.30 -21.63
CA LYS A 169 -25.76 -3.33 -22.64
C LYS A 169 -25.16 -4.56 -21.98
N PHE A 170 -25.41 -5.73 -22.55
CA PHE A 170 -24.63 -6.93 -22.31
C PHE A 170 -24.29 -7.61 -23.65
N THR A 171 -23.18 -8.34 -23.69
CA THR A 171 -22.68 -9.02 -24.89
C THR A 171 -22.14 -10.40 -24.51
N ASP A 172 -22.48 -11.42 -25.29
CA ASP A 172 -21.98 -12.78 -25.13
C ASP A 172 -20.61 -12.90 -25.81
N ILE A 173 -19.61 -13.44 -25.10
CA ILE A 173 -18.22 -13.53 -25.54
C ILE A 173 -17.99 -14.91 -26.16
N HIS A 174 -17.97 -14.98 -27.48
CA HIS A 174 -17.79 -16.23 -28.23
C HIS A 174 -16.45 -16.36 -28.99
N MET A 175 -15.62 -15.31 -29.07
CA MET A 175 -14.35 -15.29 -29.83
C MET A 175 -13.36 -14.23 -29.28
N PRO A 176 -12.03 -14.41 -29.39
CA PRO A 176 -11.04 -13.42 -28.95
C PRO A 176 -10.79 -12.34 -30.02
N SER A 177 -11.83 -11.59 -30.38
CA SER A 177 -11.71 -10.45 -31.29
C SER A 177 -12.70 -9.37 -30.88
N ASP A 178 -12.52 -8.87 -29.67
CA ASP A 178 -13.32 -7.81 -29.07
C ASP A 178 -12.63 -6.44 -29.26
N ASP A 179 -12.06 -6.25 -30.46
CA ASP A 179 -11.41 -4.99 -30.84
C ASP A 179 -12.39 -3.83 -30.70
N GLU A 180 -13.68 -4.02 -30.98
CA GLU A 180 -14.68 -2.95 -30.93
C GLU A 180 -14.91 -2.40 -29.50
N PHE A 181 -14.93 -3.26 -28.48
CA PHE A 181 -15.00 -2.80 -27.09
C PHE A 181 -13.66 -2.24 -26.61
N LEU A 182 -12.55 -2.86 -27.01
CA LEU A 182 -11.23 -2.28 -26.74
C LEU A 182 -11.11 -0.89 -27.37
N TYR A 183 -11.60 -0.69 -28.60
CA TYR A 183 -11.70 0.60 -29.28
C TYR A 183 -12.62 1.55 -28.52
N GLU A 184 -13.79 1.10 -28.03
CA GLU A 184 -14.68 1.92 -27.22
C GLU A 184 -13.97 2.41 -25.95
N VAL A 185 -13.30 1.52 -25.23
CA VAL A 185 -12.52 1.85 -24.02
C VAL A 185 -11.32 2.74 -24.34
N LEU A 186 -10.62 2.48 -25.44
CA LEU A 186 -9.52 3.30 -25.94
C LEU A 186 -9.99 4.69 -26.43
N SER A 187 -11.26 4.82 -26.84
CA SER A 187 -11.86 6.10 -27.24
C SER A 187 -12.29 6.97 -26.05
N ARG A 188 -12.40 6.39 -24.84
CA ARG A 188 -12.65 7.13 -23.59
C ARG A 188 -11.39 7.84 -23.09
N ASN A 189 -11.55 8.81 -22.20
CA ASN A 189 -10.44 9.60 -21.65
C ASN A 189 -9.42 8.71 -20.92
N SER A 190 -8.13 9.12 -20.95
CA SER A 190 -6.99 8.41 -20.38
C SER A 190 -7.20 7.93 -18.93
N ASP A 191 -7.89 8.73 -18.12
CA ASP A 191 -8.15 8.45 -16.70
C ASP A 191 -9.19 7.34 -16.50
N GLU A 192 -10.11 7.16 -17.45
CA GLU A 192 -11.06 6.04 -17.44
C GLU A 192 -10.44 4.75 -18.01
N LYS A 193 -9.38 4.85 -18.83
CA LYS A 193 -8.76 3.69 -19.48
C LYS A 193 -8.20 2.68 -18.48
N MET A 194 -7.50 3.13 -17.42
CA MET A 194 -6.97 2.20 -16.42
C MET A 194 -8.05 1.59 -15.52
N LYS A 195 -9.19 2.25 -15.36
CA LYS A 195 -10.32 1.78 -14.54
C LYS A 195 -11.02 0.57 -15.17
N VAL A 196 -10.95 0.44 -16.49
CA VAL A 196 -11.66 -0.59 -17.26
C VAL A 196 -10.79 -1.82 -17.56
N ILE A 197 -9.50 -1.83 -17.15
CA ILE A 197 -8.58 -2.92 -17.50
C ILE A 197 -8.97 -4.27 -16.90
N VAL A 198 -9.64 -4.30 -15.73
CA VAL A 198 -10.18 -5.56 -15.18
C VAL A 198 -11.22 -6.19 -16.13
N GLN A 199 -11.92 -5.37 -16.92
CA GLN A 199 -12.96 -5.82 -17.86
C GLN A 199 -12.38 -6.27 -19.21
N THR A 200 -11.19 -5.78 -19.57
CA THR A 200 -10.48 -6.06 -20.83
C THR A 200 -9.23 -6.91 -20.65
N LEU A 201 -9.00 -7.43 -19.44
CA LEU A 201 -7.78 -8.15 -19.09
C LEU A 201 -7.58 -9.36 -20.00
N GLN A 202 -6.46 -9.37 -20.72
CA GLN A 202 -6.11 -10.45 -21.64
C GLN A 202 -5.55 -11.65 -20.87
N LYS A 203 -5.61 -12.84 -21.49
CA LYS A 203 -5.14 -14.09 -20.89
C LYS A 203 -3.67 -14.00 -20.43
N GLU A 204 -2.80 -13.43 -21.25
CA GLU A 204 -1.37 -13.24 -20.93
C GLU A 204 -1.18 -12.29 -19.75
N GLN A 205 -1.95 -11.19 -19.70
CA GLN A 205 -1.88 -10.21 -18.62
C GLN A 205 -2.38 -10.80 -17.30
N ASN A 206 -3.50 -11.54 -17.34
CA ASN A 206 -4.02 -12.26 -16.17
C ASN A 206 -3.00 -13.28 -15.65
N ARG A 207 -2.32 -14.00 -16.54
CA ARG A 207 -1.25 -14.91 -16.13
C ARG A 207 -0.14 -14.18 -15.38
N ILE A 208 0.34 -13.02 -15.85
CA ILE A 208 1.37 -12.23 -15.16
C ILE A 208 0.90 -11.74 -13.79
N ILE A 209 -0.36 -11.29 -13.69
CA ILE A 209 -0.99 -10.81 -12.44
C ILE A 209 -1.09 -11.93 -11.40
N ARG A 210 -1.52 -13.12 -11.82
CA ARG A 210 -1.70 -14.29 -10.95
C ARG A 210 -0.44 -15.15 -10.79
N ASP A 211 0.63 -14.84 -11.52
CA ASP A 211 1.91 -15.55 -11.43
C ASP A 211 2.54 -15.40 -10.04
N PHE A 212 3.41 -16.36 -9.70
CA PHE A 212 4.07 -16.57 -8.40
C PHE A 212 4.18 -15.30 -7.52
N ILE A 213 3.58 -15.39 -6.33
CA ILE A 213 3.20 -14.26 -5.49
C ILE A 213 4.31 -13.96 -4.43
N GLU A 214 5.34 -14.80 -4.32
CA GLU A 214 6.43 -14.63 -3.34
C GLU A 214 7.75 -14.19 -4.02
N GLY A 215 8.50 -13.29 -3.38
CA GLY A 215 9.81 -12.84 -3.87
C GLY A 215 9.77 -11.66 -4.85
N VAL A 216 10.75 -11.60 -5.77
CA VAL A 216 10.93 -10.47 -6.70
C VAL A 216 10.32 -10.79 -8.06
N SER A 217 9.38 -9.94 -8.51
CA SER A 217 8.73 -10.04 -9.83
C SER A 217 9.14 -8.85 -10.70
N VAL A 218 9.60 -9.13 -11.93
CA VAL A 218 9.99 -8.09 -12.91
C VAL A 218 9.05 -8.15 -14.11
N ILE A 219 8.39 -7.04 -14.44
CA ILE A 219 7.48 -6.94 -15.59
C ILE A 219 8.19 -6.13 -16.69
N GLN A 220 8.61 -6.82 -17.76
CA GLN A 220 9.28 -6.22 -18.92
C GLN A 220 8.37 -6.21 -20.15
N GLY A 221 8.43 -5.14 -20.94
CA GLY A 221 7.61 -4.99 -22.15
C GLY A 221 7.84 -3.68 -22.87
N CYS A 222 7.43 -3.59 -24.14
CA CYS A 222 7.59 -2.41 -25.00
C CYS A 222 6.74 -1.21 -24.53
N PRO A 223 7.04 0.03 -24.95
CA PRO A 223 6.16 1.18 -24.71
C PRO A 223 4.71 0.88 -25.12
N GLY A 224 3.73 1.34 -24.32
CA GLY A 224 2.31 1.10 -24.59
C GLY A 224 1.78 -0.29 -24.19
N SER A 225 2.62 -1.23 -23.76
CA SER A 225 2.19 -2.60 -23.40
C SER A 225 1.44 -2.74 -22.06
N GLY A 226 1.03 -1.63 -21.42
CA GLY A 226 0.24 -1.67 -20.18
C GLY A 226 0.99 -2.07 -18.89
N LYS A 227 2.33 -2.11 -18.89
CA LYS A 227 3.15 -2.56 -17.73
C LYS A 227 2.72 -1.98 -16.38
N SER A 228 2.54 -0.67 -16.30
CA SER A 228 2.17 -0.01 -15.05
C SER A 228 0.81 -0.46 -14.54
N SER A 229 -0.16 -0.64 -15.44
CA SER A 229 -1.46 -1.18 -15.08
C SER A 229 -1.34 -2.63 -14.60
N ILE A 230 -0.64 -3.50 -15.35
CA ILE A 230 -0.42 -4.90 -14.96
C ILE A 230 0.24 -4.98 -13.58
N ALA A 231 1.21 -4.11 -13.28
CA ALA A 231 1.85 -4.03 -11.96
C ALA A 231 0.87 -3.65 -10.85
N LEU A 232 -0.01 -2.67 -11.08
CA LEU A 232 -1.05 -2.27 -10.11
C LEU A 232 -2.07 -3.37 -9.88
N HIS A 233 -2.54 -4.04 -10.94
CA HIS A 233 -3.43 -5.19 -10.81
C HIS A 233 -2.75 -6.35 -10.07
N LYS A 234 -1.47 -6.59 -10.32
CA LYS A 234 -0.69 -7.59 -9.60
C LYS A 234 -0.60 -7.23 -8.11
N ALA A 235 -0.32 -5.98 -7.77
CA ALA A 235 -0.30 -5.53 -6.38
C ALA A 235 -1.68 -5.72 -5.69
N ALA A 236 -2.78 -5.35 -6.34
CA ALA A 236 -4.13 -5.55 -5.82
C ALA A 236 -4.50 -7.05 -5.66
N TYR A 237 -4.01 -7.91 -6.55
CA TYR A 237 -4.18 -9.36 -6.45
C TYR A 237 -3.37 -9.96 -5.29
N VAL A 238 -2.10 -9.54 -5.13
CA VAL A 238 -1.22 -9.96 -4.02
C VAL A 238 -1.84 -9.58 -2.67
N LEU A 239 -2.33 -8.34 -2.54
CA LEU A 239 -3.00 -7.86 -1.33
C LEU A 239 -4.25 -8.69 -1.00
N TYR A 240 -5.08 -9.00 -2.01
CA TYR A 240 -6.24 -9.87 -1.82
C TYR A 240 -5.85 -11.28 -1.39
N HIS A 241 -4.86 -11.88 -2.06
CA HIS A 241 -4.42 -13.24 -1.78
C HIS A 241 -3.85 -13.38 -0.36
N PHE A 242 -3.10 -12.37 0.08
CA PHE A 242 -2.50 -12.35 1.41
C PHE A 242 -3.27 -11.49 2.41
N ARG A 243 -4.55 -11.19 2.21
CA ARG A 243 -5.35 -10.32 3.11
C ARG A 243 -5.39 -10.77 4.57
N ASP A 244 -5.17 -12.06 4.83
CA ASP A 244 -5.11 -12.63 6.18
C ASP A 244 -3.74 -12.39 6.87
N ARG A 245 -2.70 -12.06 6.10
CA ARG A 245 -1.32 -11.84 6.56
C ARG A 245 -0.84 -10.39 6.37
N LEU A 246 -1.25 -9.76 5.28
CA LEU A 246 -0.89 -8.41 4.88
C LEU A 246 -2.06 -7.46 5.15
N ARG A 247 -1.81 -6.37 5.88
CA ARG A 247 -2.75 -5.25 6.01
C ARG A 247 -2.44 -4.20 4.94
N ASN A 248 -3.44 -3.48 4.44
CA ASN A 248 -3.28 -2.46 3.38
C ASN A 248 -2.15 -1.44 3.63
N GLN A 249 -1.87 -1.13 4.90
CA GLN A 249 -0.79 -0.23 5.32
C GLN A 249 0.64 -0.77 5.09
N GLN A 250 0.79 -2.00 4.58
CA GLN A 250 2.08 -2.65 4.36
C GLN A 250 2.53 -2.64 2.88
N LEU A 251 1.74 -2.07 1.97
CA LEU A 251 2.17 -1.82 0.59
C LEU A 251 2.71 -0.39 0.45
N ALA A 252 3.95 -0.28 -0.03
CA ALA A 252 4.54 0.98 -0.43
C ALA A 252 4.77 0.99 -1.95
N ILE A 253 4.32 2.04 -2.62
CA ILE A 253 4.58 2.26 -4.04
C ILE A 253 5.58 3.38 -4.18
N ILE A 254 6.75 3.04 -4.73
CA ILE A 254 7.79 4.02 -5.03
C ILE A 254 7.57 4.54 -6.45
N SER A 255 7.08 5.77 -6.53
CA SER A 255 6.77 6.43 -7.81
C SER A 255 7.91 7.35 -8.25
N PRO A 256 8.22 7.45 -9.56
CA PRO A 256 9.25 8.37 -10.05
C PRO A 256 8.92 9.85 -9.85
N ASN A 257 7.65 10.23 -9.67
CA ASN A 257 7.22 11.59 -9.35
C ASN A 257 5.82 11.62 -8.71
N LYS A 258 5.43 12.79 -8.17
CA LYS A 258 4.14 13.02 -7.51
C LYS A 258 2.94 12.83 -8.44
N VAL A 259 3.01 13.31 -9.68
CA VAL A 259 1.90 13.20 -10.66
C VAL A 259 1.54 11.74 -10.91
N PHE A 260 2.54 10.88 -11.05
CA PHE A 260 2.33 9.45 -11.25
C PHE A 260 1.84 8.75 -9.98
N ALA A 261 2.24 9.24 -8.80
CA ALA A 261 1.70 8.77 -7.52
C ALA A 261 0.21 9.12 -7.40
N GLU A 262 -0.17 10.38 -7.58
CA GLU A 262 -1.57 10.84 -7.56
C GLU A 262 -2.44 10.05 -8.54
N TYR A 263 -1.90 9.77 -9.73
CA TYR A 263 -2.56 8.91 -10.70
C TYR A 263 -2.81 7.50 -10.15
N ILE A 264 -1.81 6.86 -9.54
CA ILE A 264 -1.95 5.54 -8.89
C ILE A 264 -2.99 5.59 -7.75
N SER A 265 -2.98 6.66 -6.94
CA SER A 265 -3.96 6.91 -5.88
C SER A 265 -5.40 6.94 -6.41
N SER A 266 -5.60 7.36 -7.65
CA SER A 266 -6.93 7.39 -8.27
C SER A 266 -7.39 6.03 -8.81
N VAL A 267 -6.45 5.13 -9.13
CA VAL A 267 -6.74 3.84 -9.79
C VAL A 267 -6.91 2.70 -8.77
N LEU A 268 -6.08 2.64 -7.74
CA LEU A 268 -6.15 1.58 -6.72
C LEU A 268 -7.51 1.45 -6.02
N PRO A 269 -8.22 2.55 -5.70
CA PRO A 269 -9.54 2.45 -5.10
C PRO A 269 -10.57 1.79 -6.04
N ASP A 270 -10.41 1.96 -7.35
CA ASP A 270 -11.22 1.28 -8.36
C ASP A 270 -10.82 -0.19 -8.55
N LEU A 271 -9.64 -0.59 -8.08
CA LEU A 271 -9.21 -2.00 -7.96
C LEU A 271 -9.60 -2.61 -6.61
N GLY A 272 -10.21 -1.81 -5.74
CA GLY A 272 -10.71 -2.24 -4.45
C GLY A 272 -9.74 -2.09 -3.28
N GLU A 273 -8.63 -1.40 -3.49
CA GLU A 273 -7.60 -1.17 -2.47
C GLU A 273 -7.51 0.32 -2.09
N GLU A 274 -7.53 0.58 -0.79
CA GLU A 274 -7.50 1.93 -0.23
C GLU A 274 -6.33 2.08 0.76
N ASN A 275 -5.86 3.32 0.96
CA ASN A 275 -4.78 3.69 1.89
C ASN A 275 -3.41 3.03 1.62
N ILE A 276 -2.98 3.04 0.36
CA ILE A 276 -1.66 2.56 -0.03
C ILE A 276 -0.65 3.69 0.08
N ASN A 277 0.43 3.46 0.83
CA ASN A 277 1.49 4.44 1.01
C ASN A 277 2.22 4.65 -0.33
N GLN A 278 2.36 5.91 -0.72
CA GLN A 278 3.05 6.31 -1.93
C GLN A 278 4.16 7.25 -1.54
N ILE A 279 5.36 6.97 -2.04
CA ILE A 279 6.54 7.71 -1.66
C ILE A 279 7.37 7.92 -2.91
N SER A 280 7.81 9.16 -3.16
CA SER A 280 8.80 9.41 -4.21
C SER A 280 10.23 9.32 -3.65
N PRO A 281 11.23 8.94 -4.46
CA PRO A 281 12.63 8.96 -4.03
C PRO A 281 13.08 10.33 -3.48
N GLU A 282 12.53 11.42 -4.03
CA GLU A 282 12.84 12.78 -3.61
C GLU A 282 12.27 13.09 -2.22
N GLU A 283 11.06 12.62 -1.92
CA GLU A 283 10.47 12.72 -0.57
C GLU A 283 11.25 11.88 0.44
N ILE A 284 11.67 10.66 0.10
CA ILE A 284 12.50 9.83 0.98
C ILE A 284 13.76 10.62 1.37
N VAL A 285 14.46 11.17 0.38
CA VAL A 285 15.68 11.95 0.63
C VAL A 285 15.38 13.22 1.43
N GLY A 286 14.29 13.91 1.11
CA GLY A 286 13.84 15.11 1.83
C GLY A 286 13.57 14.83 3.31
N ASP A 287 12.84 13.76 3.62
CA ASP A 287 12.50 13.37 4.99
C ASP A 287 13.75 13.03 5.79
N PHE A 288 14.73 12.33 5.19
CA PHE A 288 16.01 12.05 5.85
C PHE A 288 16.87 13.31 6.06
N LEU A 289 16.87 14.24 5.09
CA LEU A 289 17.68 15.47 5.15
C LEU A 289 17.02 16.60 5.95
N PHE A 290 15.72 16.54 6.22
CA PHE A 290 15.02 17.52 7.06
C PHE A 290 15.61 17.57 8.48
N TYR A 291 16.14 16.45 8.97
CA TYR A 291 16.82 16.36 10.27
C TYR A 291 18.25 16.93 10.28
N SER A 292 18.86 17.19 9.11
CA SER A 292 20.17 17.84 9.00
C SER A 292 19.99 19.32 8.64
N ALA A 293 19.87 20.16 9.67
CA ALA A 293 19.75 21.61 9.49
C ALA A 293 20.88 22.16 8.58
N GLY A 294 20.51 22.82 7.48
CA GLY A 294 21.44 23.55 6.61
C GLY A 294 21.95 22.81 5.36
N THR A 295 21.55 21.56 5.09
CA THR A 295 21.93 20.89 3.84
C THR A 295 21.07 21.33 2.66
N HIS A 296 21.68 22.00 1.67
CA HIS A 296 21.04 22.23 0.37
C HIS A 296 21.11 20.97 -0.50
N TYR A 297 19.94 20.41 -0.80
CA TYR A 297 19.76 19.30 -1.73
C TYR A 297 19.25 19.84 -3.07
N LEU A 298 19.93 19.48 -4.16
CA LEU A 298 19.46 19.75 -5.52
C LEU A 298 18.55 18.60 -5.96
N GLY A 299 17.32 18.93 -6.35
CA GLY A 299 16.39 17.96 -6.91
C GLY A 299 16.87 17.35 -8.22
N ARG A 300 16.22 16.28 -8.71
CA ARG A 300 16.64 15.61 -9.95
C ARG A 300 16.66 16.56 -11.13
N LEU A 301 15.62 17.38 -11.30
CA LEU A 301 15.51 18.34 -12.41
C LEU A 301 16.57 19.44 -12.31
N GLU A 302 16.73 20.05 -11.14
CA GLU A 302 17.74 21.07 -10.90
C GLU A 302 19.16 20.55 -11.14
N SER A 303 19.44 19.31 -10.73
CA SER A 303 20.73 18.67 -10.99
C SER A 303 20.98 18.47 -12.48
N GLN A 304 19.95 18.15 -13.27
CA GLN A 304 20.06 18.02 -14.72
C GLN A 304 20.27 19.38 -15.38
N GLU A 305 19.52 20.40 -14.98
CA GLU A 305 19.68 21.77 -15.47
C GLU A 305 21.07 22.31 -15.15
N TYR A 306 21.58 22.07 -13.94
CA TYR A 306 22.93 22.46 -13.54
C TYR A 306 24.02 21.79 -14.41
N ILE A 307 23.88 20.50 -14.68
CA ILE A 307 24.82 19.76 -15.55
C ILE A 307 24.75 20.28 -17.00
N LEU A 308 23.56 20.59 -17.50
CA LEU A 308 23.34 21.00 -18.89
C LEU A 308 23.69 22.46 -19.16
N SER A 309 23.55 23.33 -18.16
CA SER A 309 23.92 24.75 -18.24
C SER A 309 25.41 25.00 -18.03
N ALA A 310 26.17 24.02 -17.54
CA ALA A 310 27.61 24.10 -17.37
C ALA A 310 28.35 24.21 -18.71
N ASN A 311 29.55 24.81 -18.69
CA ASN A 311 30.45 24.83 -19.85
C ASN A 311 30.85 23.39 -20.26
N LYS A 312 31.32 23.20 -21.51
CA LYS A 312 31.61 21.86 -22.06
C LYS A 312 32.55 21.01 -21.18
N THR A 313 33.58 21.62 -20.60
CA THR A 313 34.56 20.92 -19.76
C THR A 313 33.93 20.45 -18.44
N GLU A 314 33.22 21.35 -17.75
CA GLU A 314 32.55 21.01 -16.49
C GLU A 314 31.37 20.08 -16.70
N MET A 315 30.60 20.22 -17.77
CA MET A 315 29.56 19.26 -18.14
C MET A 315 30.14 17.84 -18.30
N ALA A 316 31.27 17.69 -18.98
CA ALA A 316 31.92 16.39 -19.15
C ALA A 316 32.40 15.81 -17.81
N ARG A 317 32.95 16.66 -16.93
CA ARG A 317 33.36 16.27 -15.57
C ARG A 317 32.16 15.83 -14.72
N LEU A 318 31.12 16.65 -14.63
CA LEU A 318 29.92 16.38 -13.84
C LEU A 318 29.19 15.11 -14.31
N ARG A 319 29.11 14.88 -15.63
CA ARG A 319 28.55 13.63 -16.19
C ARG A 319 29.35 12.41 -15.77
N LYS A 320 30.68 12.46 -15.78
CA LYS A 320 31.53 11.35 -15.30
C LYS A 320 31.31 11.07 -13.82
N ILE A 321 31.25 12.11 -12.99
CA ILE A 321 31.01 11.97 -11.55
C ILE A 321 29.61 11.37 -11.30
N SER A 322 28.58 11.90 -11.97
CA SER A 322 27.21 11.39 -11.84
C SER A 322 27.11 9.93 -12.28
N ALA A 323 27.70 9.57 -13.44
CA ALA A 323 27.72 8.19 -13.91
C ALA A 323 28.42 7.25 -12.93
N PHE A 324 29.56 7.66 -12.36
CA PHE A 324 30.27 6.88 -11.35
C PHE A 324 29.44 6.67 -10.07
N LYS A 325 28.78 7.72 -9.56
CA LYS A 325 27.91 7.63 -8.37
C LYS A 325 26.72 6.67 -8.58
N CYS A 326 26.30 6.43 -9.81
CA CYS A 326 25.24 5.48 -10.17
C CYS A 326 25.73 4.03 -10.34
N THR A 327 27.02 3.74 -10.13
CA THR A 327 27.57 2.39 -10.23
C THR A 327 27.44 1.60 -8.93
N ARG A 328 27.50 0.27 -9.05
CA ARG A 328 27.57 -0.63 -7.89
C ARG A 328 28.86 -0.42 -7.09
N ASP A 329 29.96 -0.13 -7.77
CA ASP A 329 31.27 0.12 -7.14
C ASP A 329 31.21 1.28 -6.15
N PHE A 330 30.57 2.39 -6.52
CA PHE A 330 30.38 3.51 -5.61
C PHE A 330 29.56 3.11 -4.38
N SER A 331 28.46 2.35 -4.56
CA SER A 331 27.67 1.84 -3.44
C SER A 331 28.51 0.96 -2.50
N GLU A 332 29.39 0.13 -3.05
CA GLU A 332 30.29 -0.71 -2.25
C GLU A 332 31.36 0.12 -1.51
N ILE A 333 31.90 1.17 -2.14
CA ILE A 333 32.82 2.11 -1.50
C ILE A 333 32.14 2.82 -0.34
N VAL A 334 30.93 3.35 -0.53
CA VAL A 334 30.16 4.01 0.53
C VAL A 334 29.88 3.03 1.68
N LYS A 335 29.46 1.80 1.39
CA LYS A 335 29.26 0.77 2.44
C LYS A 335 30.54 0.46 3.23
N LYS A 336 31.69 0.40 2.56
CA LYS A 336 32.99 0.22 3.22
C LYS A 336 33.35 1.43 4.07
N TYR A 337 33.08 2.64 3.58
CA TYR A 337 33.29 3.88 4.33
C TYR A 337 32.40 3.95 5.57
N VAL A 338 31.10 3.64 5.46
CA VAL A 338 30.19 3.59 6.62
C VAL A 338 30.72 2.60 7.67
N LYS A 339 31.14 1.40 7.27
CA LYS A 339 31.75 0.42 8.20
C LYS A 339 33.07 0.89 8.81
N PHE A 340 33.82 1.73 8.10
CA PHE A 340 35.04 2.34 8.62
C PHE A 340 34.67 3.40 9.66
N VAL A 341 33.71 4.29 9.35
CA VAL A 341 33.20 5.30 10.28
C VAL A 341 32.64 4.63 11.54
N GLU A 342 31.75 3.64 11.42
CA GLU A 342 31.18 2.89 12.56
C GLU A 342 32.21 2.29 13.52
N LYS A 343 33.47 2.12 13.09
CA LYS A 343 34.56 1.56 13.90
C LYS A 343 35.54 2.60 14.45
N ASN A 344 35.55 3.80 13.87
CA ASN A 344 36.57 4.81 14.15
C ASN A 344 35.97 6.16 14.51
N LEU A 345 34.64 6.30 14.51
CA LEU A 345 33.95 7.56 14.76
C LEU A 345 34.17 8.03 16.20
N PHE A 346 34.11 7.12 17.17
CA PHE A 346 34.22 7.45 18.58
C PHE A 346 35.65 7.20 19.06
N ALA A 347 36.33 8.26 19.45
CA ALA A 347 37.66 8.25 20.02
C ALA A 347 37.57 8.63 21.51
N PRO A 348 37.21 7.68 22.39
CA PRO A 348 36.95 8.00 23.79
C PRO A 348 38.22 8.46 24.51
N GLU A 349 38.04 9.51 25.30
CA GLU A 349 38.97 9.94 26.34
C GLU A 349 38.34 9.65 27.71
N ASP A 350 39.11 9.76 28.79
CA ASP A 350 38.57 9.57 30.13
C ASP A 350 37.55 10.68 30.43
N LEU A 351 36.32 10.29 30.77
CA LEU A 351 35.23 11.22 31.06
C LEU A 351 35.22 11.53 32.55
N TYR A 352 35.56 12.77 32.90
CA TYR A 352 35.52 13.26 34.28
C TYR A 352 34.13 13.80 34.62
N LEU A 353 33.62 13.43 35.80
CA LEU A 353 32.27 13.74 36.26
C LEU A 353 32.23 14.88 37.27
N ASP A 354 33.40 15.31 37.76
CA ASP A 354 33.60 16.34 38.77
C ASP A 354 34.72 17.32 38.39
N GLU A 355 34.67 18.54 38.94
CA GLU A 355 35.68 19.58 38.69
C GLU A 355 37.04 19.24 39.36
N GLU A 356 37.04 18.37 40.37
CA GLU A 356 38.25 17.92 41.07
C GLU A 356 38.99 16.78 40.35
N LEU A 357 38.45 16.30 39.22
CA LEU A 357 39.01 15.20 38.40
C LEU A 357 39.21 13.90 39.20
N SER A 358 38.37 13.67 40.22
CA SER A 358 38.50 12.53 41.13
C SER A 358 37.58 11.36 40.73
N GLU A 359 36.43 11.67 40.12
CA GLU A 359 35.49 10.68 39.60
C GLU A 359 35.50 10.67 38.07
N TYR A 360 35.86 9.53 37.50
CA TYR A 360 35.87 9.36 36.04
C TYR A 360 35.28 8.02 35.60
N ILE A 361 34.94 7.96 34.31
CA ILE A 361 34.74 6.72 33.54
C ILE A 361 35.93 6.61 32.59
N ASP A 362 36.65 5.50 32.66
CA ASP A 362 37.79 5.28 31.79
C ASP A 362 37.36 5.10 30.33
N LYS A 363 38.24 5.49 29.41
CA LYS A 363 38.01 5.39 27.97
C LYS A 363 37.72 3.97 27.48
N GLU A 364 38.21 2.92 28.14
CA GLU A 364 38.00 1.53 27.72
C GLU A 364 36.56 1.10 27.99
N THR A 365 36.02 1.50 29.14
CA THR A 365 34.60 1.36 29.48
C THR A 365 33.72 2.12 28.48
N LEU A 366 34.05 3.37 28.15
CA LEU A 366 33.29 4.14 27.14
C LEU A 366 33.35 3.48 25.76
N ALA A 367 34.51 2.97 25.35
CA ALA A 367 34.67 2.23 24.10
C ALA A 367 33.81 0.96 24.08
N SER A 368 33.79 0.20 25.18
CA SER A 368 32.96 -1.01 25.32
C SER A 368 31.47 -0.68 25.21
N LEU A 369 31.02 0.39 25.86
CA LEU A 369 29.62 0.82 25.79
C LEU A 369 29.24 1.21 24.35
N PHE A 370 30.10 1.96 23.65
CA PHE A 370 29.81 2.46 22.30
C PHE A 370 29.89 1.39 21.20
N TYR A 371 30.90 0.53 21.24
CA TYR A 371 31.19 -0.43 20.17
C TYR A 371 30.64 -1.85 20.42
N GLU A 372 30.31 -2.19 21.68
CA GLU A 372 29.79 -3.51 22.03
C GLU A 372 28.33 -3.44 22.53
N GLU A 373 28.05 -2.71 23.62
CA GLU A 373 26.73 -2.68 24.27
C GLU A 373 25.67 -2.01 23.38
N PHE A 374 25.93 -0.77 22.91
CA PHE A 374 25.00 -0.01 22.08
C PHE A 374 25.24 -0.17 20.57
N ARG A 375 25.88 -1.26 20.16
CA ARG A 375 26.23 -1.51 18.74
C ARG A 375 25.00 -1.62 17.83
N SER A 376 23.87 -2.09 18.33
CA SER A 376 22.61 -2.22 17.58
C SER A 376 21.95 -0.88 17.29
N GLU A 377 22.24 0.14 18.08
CA GLU A 377 21.58 1.43 18.03
C GLU A 377 22.21 2.34 16.97
N ALA A 378 21.46 3.35 16.52
CA ALA A 378 21.93 4.31 15.54
C ALA A 378 23.10 5.12 16.11
N VAL A 379 24.16 5.32 15.31
CA VAL A 379 25.44 5.85 15.80
C VAL A 379 25.31 7.20 16.51
N TYR A 380 24.42 8.07 16.03
CA TYR A 380 24.17 9.40 16.61
C TYR A 380 23.32 9.36 17.90
N GLU A 381 22.72 8.22 18.25
CA GLU A 381 21.93 8.04 19.48
C GLU A 381 22.77 7.42 20.61
N ARG A 382 23.89 6.77 20.26
CA ARG A 382 24.71 6.02 21.21
C ARG A 382 25.28 6.88 22.33
N THR A 383 25.75 8.10 22.04
CA THR A 383 26.29 9.01 23.08
C THR A 383 25.24 9.41 24.11
N ALA A 384 23.99 9.61 23.68
CA ALA A 384 22.87 9.87 24.58
C ALA A 384 22.58 8.66 25.48
N LEU A 385 22.57 7.45 24.91
CA LEU A 385 22.36 6.21 25.67
C LEU A 385 23.51 5.93 26.66
N ILE A 386 24.75 6.23 26.26
CA ILE A 386 25.91 6.14 27.14
C ILE A 386 25.79 7.16 28.28
N ALA A 387 25.37 8.39 28.00
CA ALA A 387 25.15 9.39 29.05
C ALA A 387 24.10 8.95 30.08
N GLU A 388 23.01 8.33 29.64
CA GLU A 388 22.01 7.73 30.54
C GLU A 388 22.62 6.59 31.36
N ARG A 389 23.38 5.69 30.72
CA ARG A 389 24.01 4.54 31.35
C ARG A 389 25.04 4.95 32.42
N VAL A 390 25.87 5.94 32.11
CA VAL A 390 26.84 6.53 33.06
C VAL A 390 26.11 7.17 34.23
N ALA A 391 25.01 7.89 33.98
CA ALA A 391 24.21 8.49 35.04
C ALA A 391 23.55 7.44 35.96
N GLU A 392 23.12 6.30 35.43
CA GLU A 392 22.63 5.17 36.23
C GLU A 392 23.74 4.57 37.11
N MET A 393 24.92 4.29 36.52
CA MET A 393 26.06 3.70 37.24
C MET A 393 26.52 4.56 38.42
N ARG A 394 26.40 5.89 38.31
CA ARG A 394 26.82 6.87 39.32
C ARG A 394 25.67 7.49 40.10
N ASN A 395 24.44 7.01 39.90
CA ASN A 395 23.23 7.48 40.58
C ASN A 395 22.98 9.00 40.43
N ILE A 396 23.34 9.57 39.27
CA ILE A 396 23.20 10.98 38.94
C ILE A 396 21.76 11.28 38.53
N LYS A 397 21.05 12.05 39.37
CA LYS A 397 19.65 12.45 39.13
C LYS A 397 19.49 13.83 38.46
N SER A 398 20.55 14.63 38.42
CA SER A 398 20.50 15.99 37.86
C SER A 398 20.46 15.96 36.34
N PHE A 399 19.46 16.60 35.74
CA PHE A 399 19.31 16.69 34.29
C PHE A 399 20.47 17.47 33.63
N GLY A 400 20.93 18.56 34.26
CA GLY A 400 22.01 19.38 33.70
C GLY A 400 23.35 18.65 33.59
N ILE A 401 23.64 17.74 34.53
CA ILE A 401 24.86 16.92 34.51
C ILE A 401 24.77 15.88 33.38
N LYS A 402 23.58 15.31 33.12
CA LYS A 402 23.38 14.38 32.00
C LYS A 402 23.58 15.05 30.65
N GLU A 403 23.08 16.27 30.48
CA GLU A 403 23.33 17.03 29.24
C GLU A 403 24.80 17.39 29.07
N HIS A 404 25.50 17.73 30.16
CA HIS A 404 26.93 18.00 30.10
C HIS A 404 27.73 16.74 29.70
N ILE A 405 27.45 15.59 30.32
CA ILE A 405 28.07 14.30 29.96
C ILE A 405 27.81 13.98 28.48
N LYS A 406 26.57 14.17 28.01
CA LYS A 406 26.24 13.95 26.60
C LYS A 406 27.06 14.87 25.68
N SER A 407 27.18 16.16 26.03
CA SER A 407 27.98 17.12 25.25
C SER A 407 29.46 16.73 25.20
N GLU A 408 30.05 16.26 26.30
CA GLU A 408 31.43 15.77 26.32
C GLU A 408 31.60 14.52 25.45
N LEU A 409 30.66 13.58 25.51
CA LEU A 409 30.67 12.38 24.66
C LEU A 409 30.47 12.72 23.17
N ASP A 410 29.64 13.72 22.85
CA ASP A 410 29.45 14.20 21.49
C ASP A 410 30.73 14.87 20.93
N ASN A 411 31.57 15.48 21.78
CA ASN A 411 32.88 16.02 21.38
C ASN A 411 33.91 14.92 21.06
N MET A 412 33.72 13.69 21.57
CA MET A 412 34.58 12.53 21.29
C MET A 412 34.23 11.81 19.98
N ILE A 413 33.22 12.31 19.25
CA ILE A 413 32.86 11.89 17.89
C ILE A 413 33.71 12.69 16.88
N THR A 414 34.42 12.00 15.98
CA THR A 414 35.39 12.57 15.02
C THR A 414 34.93 12.59 13.56
#